data_AF-A0A3D6E0T0-F1
#
_entry.id   AF-A0A3D6E0T0-F1
#
_cell.length_a   1.000
_cell.length_b   1.000
_cell.length_c   1.000
_cell.angle_alpha   90.00
_cell.angle_beta   90.00
_cell.angle_gamma   90.00
#
_symmetry.space_group_name_H-M   'P 1'
#
loop_
_entity.id
_entity.type
_entity.pdbx_description
1 polymer ?
#
loop_
_entity_poly.entity_id
_entity_poly.type
_entity_poly.pdbx_seq_one_letter_code
_entity_poly.pdbx_strand_id
1 'polypeptide(L)'
;MPVIELTLLLLLAIAVGGALVRWTPLPLPILLVVVGVVASLLPGLDAIVVDPELFLLLFIPPILFADAWVLPRRDFVSTLKPVLLLALGLVVLTVVAVGYAMHWLIPAMPLAVAFTLGAIVSPTDAVATVATTQLLPLPARIVLIVNAESLLNDASGLVAFKLAVAAAATGLFSSTVVAGDFLHLAGGGIIIGISVEWLGRELRQRLIRLRADDPVLQTLLTILMPYGAYLAAEALHVSGILAVVAAGLWASGQEVKGLTADARQHAREVWRMLSYVLNGLVFVLLGLQLRRMLTSVDQYAALDLALYALVLWALLMVLRIAWVWISAHLRFRLGWGWSGSDSGPDPKRLLLVSWAAVRGSITLATALSVPTIIAGGTPFPERDLVVFLAAATIILTLAFNGVPLPWLIRKLAIDSGQENLDEEHAARAEIARAALAAVANVASDLSDPEDLAFAEQLARRYQGKIELLEGDPGHATLRATHIAVRRRLRLAAIGAERQRLRELRASDVINDESLRLIEAELDERELVSSISVDRG
;
A
#
# COMPACT_ATOMS: atom_id res chain seq x y z
N MET A 1 18.20 -15.78 21.44
CA MET A 1 18.89 -14.87 20.52
C MET A 1 18.80 -13.46 21.06
N PRO A 2 19.89 -12.69 21.14
CA PRO A 2 19.81 -11.25 21.34
C PRO A 2 18.97 -10.60 20.22
N VAL A 3 18.17 -9.59 20.56
CA VAL A 3 17.23 -8.88 19.65
C VAL A 3 17.89 -8.41 18.36
N ILE A 4 19.19 -8.11 18.40
CA ILE A 4 20.00 -7.68 17.25
C ILE A 4 20.12 -8.79 16.21
N GLU A 5 20.47 -10.01 16.62
CA GLU A 5 20.62 -11.15 15.70
C GLU A 5 19.31 -11.48 15.00
N LEU A 6 18.20 -11.42 15.74
CA LEU A 6 16.87 -11.62 15.18
C LEU A 6 16.56 -10.54 14.13
N THR A 7 16.78 -9.27 14.46
CA THR A 7 16.53 -8.16 13.53
C THR A 7 17.35 -8.31 12.25
N LEU A 8 18.65 -8.65 12.36
CA LEU A 8 19.51 -8.86 11.19
C LEU A 8 19.05 -10.05 10.34
N LEU A 9 18.64 -11.16 10.98
CA LEU A 9 18.13 -12.33 10.27
C LEU A 9 16.82 -12.03 9.54
N LEU A 10 15.92 -11.26 10.16
CA LEU A 10 14.67 -10.82 9.53
C LEU A 10 14.94 -9.90 8.33
N LEU A 11 15.87 -8.95 8.45
CA LEU A 11 16.27 -8.09 7.33
C LEU A 11 16.94 -8.89 6.19
N LEU A 12 17.78 -9.86 6.54
CA LEU A 12 18.38 -10.76 5.56
C LEU A 12 17.32 -11.60 4.84
N ALA A 13 16.33 -12.14 5.56
CA ALA A 13 15.21 -12.87 4.98
C ALA A 13 14.43 -12.02 3.97
N ILE A 14 14.20 -10.74 4.27
CA ILE A 14 13.54 -9.80 3.36
C ILE A 14 14.41 -9.53 2.13
N ALA A 15 15.71 -9.33 2.29
CA ALA A 15 16.64 -9.10 1.18
C ALA A 15 16.73 -10.32 0.26
N VAL A 16 16.83 -11.52 0.82
CA VAL A 16 16.82 -12.79 0.08
C VAL A 16 15.49 -12.99 -0.64
N GLY A 17 14.37 -12.78 0.04
CA GLY A 17 13.04 -12.85 -0.58
C GLY A 17 12.88 -11.90 -1.76
N GLY A 18 13.34 -10.65 -1.61
CA GLY A 18 13.36 -9.66 -2.69
C GLY A 18 14.20 -10.07 -3.90
N ALA A 19 15.36 -10.70 -3.67
CA ALA A 19 16.18 -11.22 -4.74
C ALA A 19 15.50 -12.41 -5.46
N LEU A 20 14.86 -13.32 -4.71
CA LEU A 20 14.18 -14.50 -5.24
C LEU A 20 12.96 -14.17 -6.13
N VAL A 21 12.32 -13.01 -5.93
CA VAL A 21 11.24 -12.52 -6.83
C VAL A 21 11.74 -12.42 -8.26
N ARG A 22 13.02 -12.11 -8.50
CA ARG A 22 13.56 -11.99 -9.87
C ARG A 22 13.70 -13.34 -10.58
N TRP A 23 13.70 -14.44 -9.84
CA TRP A 23 13.90 -15.80 -10.36
C TRP A 23 12.64 -16.66 -10.31
N THR A 24 11.57 -16.17 -9.69
CA THR A 24 10.32 -16.93 -9.53
C THR A 24 9.12 -16.09 -9.98
N PRO A 25 8.04 -16.73 -10.48
CA PRO A 25 6.81 -16.03 -10.80
C PRO A 25 5.96 -15.72 -9.56
N LEU A 26 6.46 -16.05 -8.35
CA LEU A 26 5.70 -15.92 -7.12
C LEU A 26 5.76 -14.49 -6.58
N PRO A 27 4.66 -13.96 -6.04
CA PRO A 27 4.65 -12.68 -5.35
C PRO A 27 5.57 -12.68 -4.12
N LEU A 28 6.18 -11.51 -3.85
CA LEU A 28 7.06 -11.31 -2.70
C LEU A 28 6.45 -11.79 -1.37
N PRO A 29 5.19 -11.47 -1.01
CA PRO A 29 4.61 -11.94 0.25
C PRO A 29 4.68 -13.47 0.43
N ILE A 30 4.47 -14.24 -0.64
CA ILE A 30 4.51 -15.71 -0.59
C ILE A 30 5.93 -16.18 -0.33
N LEU A 31 6.89 -15.62 -1.04
CA LEU A 31 8.31 -15.96 -0.86
C LEU A 31 8.78 -15.63 0.56
N LEU A 32 8.34 -14.52 1.13
CA LEU A 32 8.68 -14.13 2.50
C LEU A 32 8.10 -15.08 3.55
N VAL A 33 6.85 -15.54 3.37
CA VAL A 33 6.27 -16.59 4.23
C VAL A 33 7.08 -17.88 4.10
N VAL A 34 7.42 -18.31 2.88
CA VAL A 34 8.23 -19.53 2.66
C VAL A 34 9.61 -19.40 3.31
N VAL A 35 10.30 -18.27 3.12
CA VAL A 35 11.60 -17.99 3.75
C VAL A 35 11.46 -18.01 5.27
N GLY A 36 10.39 -17.44 5.83
CA GLY A 36 10.10 -17.50 7.27
C GLY A 36 9.87 -18.93 7.78
N VAL A 37 9.12 -19.76 7.04
CA VAL A 37 8.89 -21.17 7.39
C VAL A 37 10.22 -21.95 7.37
N VAL A 38 11.05 -21.76 6.35
CA VAL A 38 12.36 -22.41 6.25
C VAL A 38 13.27 -21.93 7.39
N ALA A 39 13.27 -20.63 7.69
CA ALA A 39 14.03 -20.08 8.80
C ALA A 39 13.57 -20.64 10.16
N SER A 40 12.27 -20.95 10.33
CA SER A 40 11.74 -21.54 11.58
C SER A 40 12.32 -22.91 11.92
N LEU A 41 12.97 -23.58 10.96
CA LEU A 41 13.65 -24.87 11.16
C LEU A 41 15.01 -24.71 11.86
N LEU A 42 15.55 -23.48 11.91
CA LEU A 42 16.80 -23.20 12.61
C LEU A 42 16.55 -23.15 14.13
N PRO A 43 17.40 -23.80 14.94
CA PRO A 43 17.21 -23.87 16.38
C PRO A 43 17.25 -22.47 17.02
N GLY A 44 16.24 -22.17 17.85
CA GLY A 44 16.12 -20.91 18.59
C GLY A 44 15.29 -19.81 17.93
N LEU A 45 14.79 -20.03 16.70
CA LEU A 45 13.90 -19.08 16.00
C LEU A 45 12.40 -19.41 16.15
N ASP A 46 12.05 -20.59 16.65
CA ASP A 46 10.67 -21.02 16.91
C ASP A 46 10.08 -20.45 18.22
N ALA A 47 10.93 -19.92 19.11
CA ALA A 47 10.54 -19.38 20.42
C ALA A 47 10.18 -17.88 20.42
N ILE A 48 10.13 -17.22 19.26
CA ILE A 48 9.86 -15.77 19.20
C ILE A 48 8.43 -15.49 19.64
N VAL A 49 8.27 -14.82 20.77
CA VAL A 49 6.99 -14.26 21.23
C VAL A 49 6.99 -12.78 20.86
N VAL A 50 6.02 -12.40 20.04
CA VAL A 50 5.79 -11.01 19.69
C VAL A 50 4.77 -10.44 20.66
N ASP A 51 5.12 -9.35 21.32
CA ASP A 51 4.19 -8.61 22.17
C ASP A 51 3.08 -7.98 21.29
N PRO A 52 1.80 -8.32 21.54
CA PRO A 52 0.63 -7.76 20.85
C PRO A 52 0.61 -6.23 20.72
N GLU A 53 0.91 -5.52 21.80
CA GLU A 53 0.79 -4.07 21.90
C GLU A 53 1.94 -3.40 21.16
N LEU A 54 3.17 -3.91 21.34
CA LEU A 54 4.33 -3.43 20.60
C LEU A 54 4.18 -3.68 19.11
N PHE A 55 3.60 -4.83 18.72
CA PHE A 55 3.38 -5.12 17.31
C PHE A 55 2.39 -4.16 16.67
N LEU A 56 1.25 -3.89 17.33
CA LEU A 56 0.29 -2.91 16.85
C LEU A 56 0.94 -1.54 16.71
N LEU A 57 1.59 -1.05 17.76
CA LEU A 57 2.18 0.28 17.76
C LEU A 57 3.32 0.44 16.73
N LEU A 58 4.14 -0.59 16.53
CA LEU A 58 5.30 -0.53 15.66
C LEU A 58 4.93 -0.67 14.17
N PHE A 59 4.02 -1.57 13.82
CA PHE A 59 3.74 -1.90 12.41
C PHE A 59 2.52 -1.18 11.85
N ILE A 60 1.42 -1.10 12.60
CA ILE A 60 0.13 -0.66 12.05
C ILE A 60 0.11 0.85 11.71
N PRO A 61 0.51 1.78 12.62
CA PRO A 61 0.51 3.20 12.31
C PRO A 61 1.29 3.59 11.06
N PRO A 62 2.58 3.22 10.89
CA PRO A 62 3.32 3.61 9.71
C PRO A 62 2.80 2.97 8.41
N ILE A 63 2.37 1.70 8.44
CA ILE A 63 1.83 1.03 7.23
C ILE A 63 0.55 1.74 6.76
N LEU A 64 -0.41 1.94 7.67
CA LEU A 64 -1.68 2.59 7.34
C LEU A 64 -1.50 4.04 6.90
N PHE A 65 -0.58 4.78 7.53
CA PHE A 65 -0.29 6.14 7.10
C PHE A 65 0.32 6.17 5.70
N ALA A 66 1.27 5.28 5.41
CA ALA A 66 1.88 5.19 4.08
C ALA A 66 0.84 4.88 3.00
N ASP A 67 -0.06 3.93 3.26
CA ASP A 67 -1.13 3.55 2.34
C ASP A 67 -2.13 4.69 2.12
N ALA A 68 -2.45 5.43 3.19
CA ALA A 68 -3.30 6.62 3.12
C ALA A 68 -2.63 7.80 2.40
N TRP A 69 -1.32 7.98 2.57
CA TRP A 69 -0.57 9.11 2.02
C TRP A 69 -0.47 9.09 0.49
N VAL A 70 -0.47 7.90 -0.12
CA VAL A 70 -0.34 7.74 -1.58
C VAL A 70 -1.69 7.90 -2.30
N LEU A 71 -2.83 7.87 -1.60
CA LEU A 71 -4.17 7.98 -2.20
C LEU A 71 -4.52 9.42 -2.60
N PRO A 72 -4.71 9.73 -3.90
CA PRO A 72 -5.08 11.07 -4.34
C PRO A 72 -6.41 11.51 -3.73
N ARG A 73 -6.38 12.55 -2.87
CA ARG A 73 -7.57 13.00 -2.12
C ARG A 73 -8.77 13.33 -3.01
N ARG A 74 -8.56 14.02 -4.14
CA ARG A 74 -9.64 14.39 -5.07
C ARG A 74 -10.37 13.15 -5.60
N ASP A 75 -9.60 12.16 -6.02
CA ASP A 75 -10.13 10.96 -6.68
C ASP A 75 -10.70 9.98 -5.64
N PHE A 76 -10.15 9.97 -4.41
CA PHE A 76 -10.74 9.27 -3.29
C PHE A 76 -12.13 9.81 -2.95
N VAL A 77 -12.31 11.13 -2.88
CA VAL A 77 -13.62 11.75 -2.58
C VAL A 77 -14.64 11.41 -3.68
N SER A 78 -14.23 11.38 -4.96
CA SER A 78 -15.12 11.02 -6.06
C SER A 78 -15.51 9.54 -6.07
N THR A 79 -14.74 8.68 -5.39
CA THR A 79 -14.99 7.23 -5.28
C THR A 79 -15.49 6.80 -3.90
N LEU A 80 -15.74 7.74 -2.98
CA LEU A 80 -16.06 7.48 -1.58
C LEU A 80 -17.30 6.59 -1.39
N LYS A 81 -18.35 6.77 -2.20
CA LYS A 81 -19.59 5.97 -2.08
C LYS A 81 -19.37 4.48 -2.37
N PRO A 82 -18.80 4.07 -3.53
CA PRO A 82 -18.38 2.70 -3.77
C PRO A 82 -17.46 2.15 -2.69
N VAL A 83 -16.48 2.94 -2.27
CA VAL A 83 -15.48 2.53 -1.27
C VAL A 83 -16.17 2.27 0.07
N LEU A 84 -17.03 3.15 0.57
CA LEU A 84 -17.74 2.96 1.85
C LEU A 84 -18.62 1.71 1.87
N LEU A 85 -19.29 1.37 0.76
CA LEU A 85 -20.08 0.14 0.67
C LEU A 85 -19.22 -1.12 0.80
N LEU A 86 -17.99 -1.10 0.26
CA LEU A 86 -17.04 -2.19 0.42
C LEU A 86 -16.40 -2.13 1.83
N ALA A 87 -15.74 -1.01 2.13
CA ALA A 87 -15.01 -0.68 3.35
C ALA A 87 -15.76 -0.93 4.67
N LEU A 88 -17.06 -0.63 4.70
CA LEU A 88 -17.87 -0.71 5.92
C LEU A 88 -18.94 -1.80 5.79
N GLY A 89 -19.66 -1.80 4.67
CA GLY A 89 -20.76 -2.74 4.44
C GLY A 89 -20.30 -4.19 4.35
N LEU A 90 -19.25 -4.47 3.56
CA LEU A 90 -18.70 -5.82 3.45
C LEU A 90 -18.06 -6.28 4.76
N VAL A 91 -17.40 -5.37 5.50
CA VAL A 91 -16.79 -5.71 6.80
C VAL A 91 -17.84 -6.13 7.81
N VAL A 92 -18.90 -5.34 8.00
CA VAL A 92 -20.00 -5.71 8.90
C VAL A 92 -20.64 -7.03 8.48
N LEU A 93 -20.92 -7.20 7.17
CA LEU A 93 -21.45 -8.46 6.65
C LEU A 93 -20.51 -9.64 6.93
N THR A 94 -19.21 -9.44 6.75
CA THR A 94 -18.19 -10.48 6.96
C THR A 94 -18.10 -10.86 8.43
N VAL A 95 -18.02 -9.87 9.34
CA VAL A 95 -18.01 -10.10 10.79
C VAL A 95 -19.22 -10.94 11.19
N VAL A 96 -20.42 -10.52 10.78
CA VAL A 96 -21.67 -11.17 11.15
C VAL A 96 -21.75 -12.58 10.55
N ALA A 97 -21.52 -12.71 9.25
CA ALA A 97 -21.66 -13.99 8.55
C ALA A 97 -20.61 -15.01 9.00
N VAL A 98 -19.34 -14.60 9.14
CA VAL A 98 -18.27 -15.46 9.66
C VAL A 98 -18.54 -15.82 11.12
N GLY A 99 -18.97 -14.85 11.95
CA GLY A 99 -19.25 -15.11 13.36
C GLY A 99 -20.32 -16.18 13.56
N TYR A 100 -21.46 -16.06 12.87
CA TYR A 100 -22.50 -17.09 12.96
C TYR A 100 -22.08 -18.41 12.32
N ALA A 101 -21.43 -18.39 11.16
CA ALA A 101 -21.03 -19.62 10.47
C ALA A 101 -19.98 -20.41 11.26
N MET A 102 -18.98 -19.75 11.84
CA MET A 102 -17.92 -20.40 12.61
C MET A 102 -18.41 -20.85 13.98
N HIS A 103 -19.28 -20.09 14.64
CA HIS A 103 -19.94 -20.55 15.87
C HIS A 103 -20.80 -21.80 15.62
N TRP A 104 -21.51 -21.85 14.49
CA TRP A 104 -22.32 -23.02 14.11
C TRP A 104 -21.45 -24.23 13.75
N LEU A 105 -20.35 -24.01 13.03
CA LEU A 105 -19.42 -25.06 12.60
C LEU A 105 -18.56 -25.60 13.76
N ILE A 106 -18.21 -24.73 14.71
CA ILE A 106 -17.36 -25.02 15.87
C ILE A 106 -18.13 -24.61 17.13
N PRO A 107 -19.04 -25.46 17.64
CA PRO A 107 -19.89 -25.11 18.79
C PRO A 107 -19.11 -24.74 20.07
N ALA A 108 -17.86 -25.20 20.18
CA ALA A 108 -16.96 -24.85 21.28
C ALA A 108 -16.48 -23.38 21.24
N MET A 109 -16.49 -22.75 20.06
CA MET A 109 -16.08 -21.35 19.88
C MET A 109 -17.25 -20.43 20.25
N PRO A 110 -17.15 -19.59 21.30
CA PRO A 110 -18.21 -18.65 21.65
C PRO A 110 -18.49 -17.65 20.52
N LEU A 111 -19.73 -17.19 20.41
CA LEU A 111 -20.14 -16.28 19.32
C LEU A 111 -19.28 -15.00 19.26
N ALA A 112 -18.91 -14.44 20.42
CA ALA A 112 -18.06 -13.26 20.48
C ALA A 112 -16.65 -13.52 19.91
N VAL A 113 -16.08 -14.69 20.18
CA VAL A 113 -14.79 -15.13 19.61
C VAL A 113 -14.91 -15.33 18.09
N ALA A 114 -16.03 -15.90 17.63
CA ALA A 114 -16.31 -16.04 16.21
C ALA A 114 -16.47 -14.68 15.50
N PHE A 115 -17.09 -13.69 16.15
CA PHE A 115 -17.10 -12.30 15.64
C PHE A 115 -15.71 -11.68 15.63
N THR A 116 -14.87 -11.95 16.63
CA THR A 116 -13.46 -11.54 16.64
C THR A 116 -12.71 -12.12 15.43
N LEU A 117 -12.89 -13.41 15.14
CA LEU A 117 -12.33 -14.05 13.94
C LEU A 117 -12.84 -13.37 12.67
N GLY A 118 -14.15 -13.12 12.58
CA GLY A 118 -14.75 -12.40 11.45
C GLY A 118 -14.16 -11.01 11.22
N ALA A 119 -13.86 -10.26 12.30
CA ALA A 119 -13.23 -8.95 12.24
C ALA A 119 -11.74 -9.00 11.85
N ILE A 120 -11.03 -10.06 12.27
CA ILE A 120 -9.63 -10.29 11.90
C ILE A 120 -9.49 -10.56 10.39
N VAL A 121 -10.40 -11.36 9.81
CA VAL A 121 -10.30 -11.82 8.41
C VAL A 121 -11.07 -10.95 7.40
N SER A 122 -11.81 -9.95 7.88
CA SER A 122 -12.55 -9.03 7.02
C SER A 122 -11.66 -8.07 6.22
N PRO A 123 -10.55 -7.53 6.75
CA PRO A 123 -9.68 -6.66 5.98
C PRO A 123 -9.02 -7.39 4.82
N THR A 124 -8.80 -6.68 3.74
CA THR A 124 -8.11 -7.17 2.54
C THR A 124 -6.94 -6.27 2.24
N ASP A 125 -5.82 -6.85 1.85
CA ASP A 125 -4.55 -6.18 1.61
C ASP A 125 -4.38 -5.85 0.12
N ALA A 126 -4.53 -4.57 -0.20
CA ALA A 126 -4.27 -4.04 -1.53
C ALA A 126 -2.78 -4.03 -1.86
N VAL A 127 -1.88 -3.90 -0.89
CA VAL A 127 -0.43 -3.90 -1.13
C VAL A 127 0.01 -5.26 -1.67
N ALA A 128 -0.45 -6.35 -1.06
CA ALA A 128 -0.16 -7.71 -1.57
C ALA A 128 -0.76 -7.92 -2.97
N THR A 129 -1.95 -7.38 -3.21
CA THR A 129 -2.65 -7.45 -4.51
C THR A 129 -1.92 -6.65 -5.59
N VAL A 130 -1.51 -5.41 -5.29
CA VAL A 130 -0.77 -4.53 -6.18
C VAL A 130 0.64 -5.07 -6.41
N ALA A 131 1.37 -5.50 -5.38
CA ALA A 131 2.70 -6.10 -5.51
C ALA A 131 2.70 -7.33 -6.44
N THR A 132 1.63 -8.12 -6.40
CA THR A 132 1.44 -9.26 -7.31
C THR A 132 1.20 -8.82 -8.76
N THR A 133 0.72 -7.59 -8.98
CA THR A 133 0.24 -7.07 -10.26
C THR A 133 1.02 -5.85 -10.79
N GLN A 134 2.10 -5.44 -10.11
CA GLN A 134 2.94 -4.26 -10.44
C GLN A 134 3.47 -4.26 -11.89
N LEU A 135 3.56 -5.42 -12.52
CA LEU A 135 4.04 -5.58 -13.90
C LEU A 135 2.91 -5.58 -14.95
N LEU A 136 1.66 -5.41 -14.53
CA LEU A 136 0.49 -5.48 -15.40
C LEU A 136 -0.24 -4.14 -15.47
N PRO A 137 -0.63 -3.69 -16.67
CA PRO A 137 -1.37 -2.44 -16.83
C PRO A 137 -2.79 -2.64 -16.29
N LEU A 138 -3.06 -2.11 -15.10
CA LEU A 138 -4.41 -2.04 -14.54
C LEU A 138 -4.95 -0.61 -14.69
N PRO A 139 -6.25 -0.43 -14.98
CA PRO A 139 -6.86 0.89 -14.97
C PRO A 139 -6.63 1.58 -13.62
N ALA A 140 -6.14 2.83 -13.65
CA ALA A 140 -5.80 3.59 -12.45
C ALA A 140 -6.97 3.67 -11.45
N ARG A 141 -8.21 3.75 -11.95
CA ARG A 141 -9.41 3.75 -11.11
C ARG A 141 -9.64 2.44 -10.38
N ILE A 142 -9.32 1.28 -10.96
CA ILE A 142 -9.42 -0.02 -10.27
C ILE A 142 -8.39 -0.07 -9.15
N VAL A 143 -7.15 0.34 -9.44
CA VAL A 143 -6.08 0.43 -8.43
C VAL A 143 -6.50 1.36 -7.29
N LEU A 144 -7.07 2.53 -7.62
CA LEU A 144 -7.58 3.49 -6.63
C LEU A 144 -8.69 2.89 -5.77
N ILE A 145 -9.70 2.24 -6.38
CA ILE A 145 -10.81 1.63 -5.64
C ILE A 145 -10.31 0.51 -4.72
N VAL A 146 -9.43 -0.37 -5.21
CA VAL A 146 -8.88 -1.48 -4.41
C VAL A 146 -8.02 -0.97 -3.26
N ASN A 147 -7.16 0.03 -3.50
CA ASN A 147 -6.33 0.65 -2.45
C ASN A 147 -7.19 1.38 -1.40
N ALA A 148 -8.18 2.15 -1.84
CA ALA A 148 -9.09 2.87 -0.95
C ALA A 148 -9.99 1.91 -0.16
N GLU A 149 -10.46 0.83 -0.79
CA GLU A 149 -11.19 -0.25 -0.13
C GLU A 149 -10.32 -0.88 0.97
N SER A 150 -9.10 -1.35 0.65
CA SER A 150 -8.17 -1.98 1.59
C SER A 150 -7.94 -1.09 2.80
N LEU A 151 -7.52 0.16 2.58
CA LEU A 151 -7.22 1.08 3.67
C LEU A 151 -8.39 1.28 4.64
N LEU A 152 -9.60 1.50 4.12
CA LEU A 152 -10.76 1.70 4.98
C LEU A 152 -11.27 0.39 5.59
N ASN A 153 -11.17 -0.74 4.88
CA ASN A 153 -11.45 -2.08 5.41
C ASN A 153 -10.52 -2.44 6.58
N ASP A 154 -9.24 -2.09 6.48
CA ASP A 154 -8.24 -2.30 7.53
C ASP A 154 -8.62 -1.52 8.80
N ALA A 155 -9.00 -0.25 8.63
CA ALA A 155 -9.44 0.57 9.75
C ALA A 155 -10.76 0.10 10.36
N SER A 156 -11.77 -0.20 9.53
CA SER A 156 -13.08 -0.64 10.01
C SER A 156 -13.04 -2.03 10.65
N GLY A 157 -12.26 -2.97 10.07
CA GLY A 157 -12.07 -4.31 10.61
C GLY A 157 -11.35 -4.29 11.96
N LEU A 158 -10.35 -3.44 12.13
CA LEU A 158 -9.64 -3.33 13.41
C LEU A 158 -10.50 -2.64 14.51
N VAL A 159 -11.38 -1.71 14.14
CA VAL A 159 -12.40 -1.18 15.07
C VAL A 159 -13.42 -2.27 15.43
N ALA A 160 -13.92 -3.02 14.44
CA ALA A 160 -14.82 -4.15 14.68
C ALA A 160 -14.17 -5.22 15.57
N PHE A 161 -12.87 -5.44 15.43
CA PHE A 161 -12.08 -6.34 16.28
C PHE A 161 -12.07 -5.85 17.74
N LYS A 162 -11.74 -4.57 18.00
CA LYS A 162 -11.76 -4.01 19.36
C LYS A 162 -13.14 -4.17 20.01
N LEU A 163 -14.21 -3.91 19.26
CA LEU A 163 -15.59 -4.07 19.73
C LEU A 163 -15.93 -5.54 20.00
N ALA A 164 -15.52 -6.47 19.12
CA ALA A 164 -15.77 -7.90 19.29
C ALA A 164 -15.01 -8.48 20.51
N VAL A 165 -13.76 -8.07 20.72
CA VAL A 165 -12.97 -8.45 21.90
C VAL A 165 -13.59 -7.88 23.18
N ALA A 166 -14.02 -6.61 23.17
CA ALA A 166 -14.71 -6.02 24.32
C ALA A 166 -16.04 -6.74 24.63
N ALA A 167 -16.78 -7.14 23.60
CA ALA A 167 -18.00 -7.95 23.76
C ALA A 167 -17.69 -9.35 24.31
N ALA A 168 -16.61 -9.99 23.85
CA ALA A 168 -16.15 -11.27 24.39
C ALA A 168 -15.76 -11.16 25.87
N ALA A 169 -15.22 -10.00 26.27
CA ALA A 169 -14.81 -9.73 27.64
C ALA A 169 -15.95 -9.43 28.61
N THR A 170 -17.01 -8.76 28.12
CA THR A 170 -18.11 -8.31 28.96
C THR A 170 -19.33 -9.24 28.92
N GLY A 171 -19.43 -10.12 27.91
CA GLY A 171 -20.58 -11.01 27.70
C GLY A 171 -21.89 -10.31 27.36
N LEU A 172 -21.88 -8.97 27.24
CA LEU A 172 -23.04 -8.13 27.00
C LEU A 172 -23.03 -7.66 25.55
N PHE A 173 -24.04 -8.08 24.78
CA PHE A 173 -24.21 -7.63 23.40
C PHE A 173 -25.44 -6.72 23.30
N SER A 174 -25.21 -5.42 23.07
CA SER A 174 -26.27 -4.47 22.75
C SER A 174 -25.93 -3.73 21.46
N SER A 175 -26.74 -3.96 20.42
CA SER A 175 -26.50 -3.39 19.08
C SER A 175 -26.47 -1.87 19.08
N THR A 176 -27.28 -1.23 19.92
CA THR A 176 -27.37 0.24 20.01
C THR A 176 -26.15 0.84 20.69
N VAL A 177 -25.63 0.19 21.74
CA VAL A 177 -24.42 0.63 22.45
C VAL A 177 -23.21 0.49 21.53
N VAL A 178 -23.06 -0.66 20.87
CA VAL A 178 -21.97 -0.91 19.91
C VAL A 178 -21.97 0.10 18.76
N ALA A 179 -23.13 0.47 18.23
CA ALA A 179 -23.23 1.48 17.17
C ALA A 179 -22.84 2.89 17.67
N GLY A 180 -23.23 3.26 18.88
CA GLY A 180 -22.85 4.52 19.52
C GLY A 180 -21.34 4.60 19.79
N ASP A 181 -20.78 3.53 20.36
CA ASP A 181 -19.34 3.42 20.63
C ASP A 181 -18.53 3.48 19.34
N PHE A 182 -18.99 2.82 18.27
CA PHE A 182 -18.35 2.92 16.96
C PHE A 182 -18.28 4.36 16.46
N LEU A 183 -19.40 5.11 16.51
CA LEU A 183 -19.46 6.50 16.06
C LEU A 183 -18.54 7.41 16.90
N HIS A 184 -18.53 7.22 18.22
CA HIS A 184 -17.67 7.97 19.13
C HIS A 184 -16.18 7.70 18.85
N LEU A 185 -15.79 6.41 18.82
CA LEU A 185 -14.41 6.00 18.57
C LEU A 185 -13.93 6.44 17.18
N ALA A 186 -14.78 6.29 16.15
CA ALA A 186 -14.45 6.65 14.79
C ALA A 186 -14.38 8.16 14.58
N GLY A 187 -15.41 8.90 15.02
CA GLY A 187 -15.45 10.36 14.91
C GLY A 187 -14.30 11.02 15.68
N GLY A 188 -14.06 10.58 16.91
CA GLY A 188 -12.94 11.06 17.72
C GLY A 188 -11.59 10.78 17.08
N GLY A 189 -11.38 9.56 16.58
CA GLY A 189 -10.15 9.20 15.85
C GLY A 189 -9.91 10.11 14.66
N ILE A 190 -10.92 10.30 13.81
CA ILE A 190 -10.81 11.18 12.62
C ILE A 190 -10.43 12.61 13.00
N ILE A 191 -11.09 13.18 14.02
CA ILE A 191 -10.82 14.56 14.48
C ILE A 191 -9.38 14.69 14.97
N ILE A 192 -8.92 13.74 15.81
CA ILE A 192 -7.56 13.75 16.35
C ILE A 192 -6.52 13.58 15.24
N GLY A 193 -6.74 12.65 14.32
CA GLY A 193 -5.87 12.42 13.16
C GLY A 193 -5.66 13.67 12.31
N ILE A 194 -6.76 14.33 11.92
CA ILE A 194 -6.71 15.58 11.15
C ILE A 194 -6.01 16.69 11.95
N SER A 195 -6.30 16.80 13.25
CA SER A 195 -5.71 17.83 14.11
C SER A 195 -4.20 17.66 14.26
N VAL A 196 -3.73 16.42 14.49
CA VAL A 196 -2.30 16.10 14.59
C VAL A 196 -1.61 16.39 13.26
N GLU A 197 -2.17 15.95 12.13
CA GLU A 197 -1.56 16.23 10.83
C GLU A 197 -1.52 17.72 10.50
N TRP A 198 -2.60 18.45 10.82
CA TRP A 198 -2.64 19.91 10.65
C TRP A 198 -1.57 20.61 11.48
N LEU A 199 -1.40 20.25 12.75
CA LEU A 199 -0.36 20.79 13.62
C LEU A 199 1.04 20.46 13.11
N GLY A 200 1.29 19.20 12.73
CA GLY A 200 2.57 18.78 12.18
C GLY A 200 2.92 19.50 10.88
N ARG A 201 1.92 19.72 10.01
CA ARG A 201 2.09 20.51 8.80
C ARG A 201 2.43 21.97 9.09
N GLU A 202 1.74 22.61 10.02
CA GLU A 202 2.04 24.00 10.41
C GLU A 202 3.45 24.11 10.99
N LEU A 203 3.87 23.14 11.81
CA LEU A 203 5.23 23.04 12.31
C LEU A 203 6.25 22.93 11.17
N ARG A 204 6.05 22.00 10.22
CA ARG A 204 6.92 21.83 9.05
C ARG A 204 7.01 23.12 8.21
N GLN A 205 5.88 23.79 7.98
CA GLN A 205 5.84 25.07 7.25
C GLN A 205 6.56 26.19 8.00
N ARG A 206 6.46 26.24 9.33
CA ARG A 206 7.19 27.22 10.14
C ARG A 206 8.70 26.97 10.06
N LEU A 207 9.14 25.72 10.15
CA LEU A 207 10.55 25.36 10.04
C LEU A 207 11.14 25.74 8.68
N ILE A 208 10.41 25.49 7.59
CA ILE A 208 10.82 25.93 6.24
C ILE A 208 10.96 27.46 6.18
N ARG A 209 9.99 28.20 6.74
CA ARG A 209 10.08 29.68 6.81
C ARG A 209 11.27 30.17 7.62
N LEU A 210 11.72 29.38 8.60
CA LEU A 210 12.91 29.64 9.40
C LEU A 210 14.22 29.12 8.76
N ARG A 211 14.18 28.70 7.49
CA ARG A 211 15.33 28.11 6.74
C ARG A 211 15.85 26.80 7.33
N ALA A 212 14.96 26.02 7.93
CA ALA A 212 15.18 24.63 8.34
C ALA A 212 14.41 23.69 7.40
N ASP A 213 14.69 23.81 6.10
CA ASP A 213 14.07 23.06 5.00
C ASP A 213 14.85 21.80 4.59
N ASP A 214 15.77 21.35 5.46
CA ASP A 214 16.54 20.12 5.28
C ASP A 214 15.64 18.89 4.98
N PRO A 215 15.88 18.15 3.87
CA PRO A 215 15.10 16.98 3.48
C PRO A 215 14.98 15.91 4.57
N VAL A 216 16.04 15.66 5.34
CA VAL A 216 16.08 14.62 6.37
C VAL A 216 15.19 15.02 7.54
N LEU A 217 15.29 16.27 8.01
CA LEU A 217 14.43 16.82 9.05
C LEU A 217 12.94 16.73 8.67
N GLN A 218 12.59 17.16 7.45
CA GLN A 218 11.21 17.12 6.98
C GLN A 218 10.70 15.69 6.90
N THR A 219 11.52 14.76 6.41
CA THR A 219 11.18 13.33 6.35
C THR A 219 10.98 12.73 7.74
N LEU A 220 11.87 13.02 8.70
CA LEU A 220 11.76 12.58 10.09
C LEU A 220 10.44 13.03 10.72
N LEU A 221 10.06 14.29 10.50
CA LEU A 221 8.79 14.82 10.99
C LEU A 221 7.60 14.09 10.38
N THR A 222 7.66 13.66 9.12
CA THR A 222 6.60 12.82 8.53
C THR A 222 6.50 11.44 9.17
N ILE A 223 7.63 10.81 9.51
CA ILE A 223 7.66 9.49 10.17
C ILE A 223 7.04 9.56 11.57
N LEU A 224 7.15 10.70 12.27
CA LEU A 224 6.56 10.89 13.59
C LEU A 224 5.02 11.02 13.57
N MET A 225 4.44 11.50 12.46
CA MET A 225 2.99 11.75 12.33
C MET A 225 2.09 10.53 12.64
N PRO A 226 2.32 9.33 12.06
CA PRO A 226 1.51 8.15 12.40
C PRO A 226 1.53 7.82 13.90
N TYR A 227 2.71 7.82 14.52
CA TYR A 227 2.82 7.50 15.94
C TYR A 227 2.18 8.57 16.82
N GLY A 228 2.38 9.84 16.47
CA GLY A 228 1.75 10.97 17.17
C GLY A 228 0.22 10.91 17.09
N ALA A 229 -0.34 10.61 15.92
CA ALA A 229 -1.79 10.48 15.73
C ALA A 229 -2.36 9.28 16.51
N TYR A 230 -1.68 8.13 16.45
CA TYR A 230 -2.09 6.92 17.17
C TYR A 230 -2.07 7.14 18.68
N LEU A 231 -0.95 7.60 19.23
CA LEU A 231 -0.76 7.77 20.67
C LEU A 231 -1.69 8.85 21.23
N ALA A 232 -1.89 9.97 20.52
CA ALA A 232 -2.82 11.02 20.95
C ALA A 232 -4.26 10.51 21.02
N ALA A 233 -4.68 9.69 20.05
CA ALA A 233 -6.01 9.12 20.01
C ALA A 233 -6.22 8.04 21.10
N GLU A 234 -5.26 7.15 21.31
CA GLU A 234 -5.33 6.14 22.39
C GLU A 234 -5.36 6.82 23.78
N ALA A 235 -4.59 7.90 23.98
CA ALA A 235 -4.61 8.68 25.22
C ALA A 235 -5.97 9.35 25.50
N LEU A 236 -6.76 9.60 24.45
CA LEU A 236 -8.13 10.14 24.54
C LEU A 236 -9.20 9.04 24.45
N HIS A 237 -8.81 7.77 24.49
CA HIS A 237 -9.70 6.61 24.37
C HIS A 237 -10.58 6.63 23.11
N VAL A 238 -10.04 7.12 22.00
CA VAL A 238 -10.67 7.07 20.67
C VAL A 238 -9.85 6.19 19.72
N SER A 239 -10.33 5.94 18.50
CA SER A 239 -9.64 4.99 17.60
C SER A 239 -8.32 5.55 17.06
N GLY A 240 -7.19 5.05 17.58
CA GLY A 240 -5.84 5.38 17.09
C GLY A 240 -5.62 5.04 15.62
N ILE A 241 -6.26 3.96 15.15
CA ILE A 241 -6.13 3.48 13.78
C ILE A 241 -6.82 4.43 12.80
N LEU A 242 -8.05 4.85 13.11
CA LEU A 242 -8.76 5.83 12.29
C LEU A 242 -8.09 7.21 12.36
N ALA A 243 -7.45 7.56 13.47
CA ALA A 243 -6.63 8.77 13.56
C ALA A 243 -5.44 8.74 12.59
N VAL A 244 -4.72 7.62 12.52
CA VAL A 244 -3.60 7.45 11.57
C VAL A 244 -4.08 7.55 10.12
N VAL A 245 -5.17 6.83 9.78
CA VAL A 245 -5.73 6.85 8.42
C VAL A 245 -6.20 8.26 8.03
N ALA A 246 -6.89 8.95 8.93
CA ALA A 246 -7.33 10.32 8.70
C ALA A 246 -6.15 11.29 8.55
N ALA A 247 -5.09 11.12 9.35
CA ALA A 247 -3.85 11.89 9.23
C ALA A 247 -3.19 11.68 7.86
N GLY A 248 -3.02 10.44 7.41
CA GLY A 248 -2.41 10.13 6.11
C GLY A 248 -3.23 10.63 4.92
N LEU A 249 -4.55 10.47 4.94
CA LEU A 249 -5.45 11.01 3.90
C LEU A 249 -5.40 12.54 3.83
N TRP A 250 -5.30 13.20 4.99
CA TRP A 250 -5.16 14.65 5.06
C TRP A 250 -3.80 15.12 4.55
N ALA A 251 -2.73 14.37 4.85
CA ALA A 251 -1.37 14.62 4.36
C ALA A 251 -1.27 14.49 2.84
N SER A 252 -1.97 13.51 2.24
CA SER A 252 -1.94 13.28 0.78
C SER A 252 -2.46 14.47 -0.02
N GLY A 253 -3.54 15.10 0.44
CA GLY A 253 -4.21 16.18 -0.29
C GLY A 253 -3.60 17.57 -0.11
N GLN A 254 -2.55 17.71 0.71
CA GLN A 254 -2.06 19.02 1.14
C GLN A 254 -0.53 19.06 1.26
N GLU A 255 0.14 19.16 0.11
CA GLU A 255 1.59 19.38 0.09
C GLU A 255 2.00 20.59 0.94
N VAL A 256 3.14 20.45 1.61
CA VAL A 256 3.77 21.52 2.38
C VAL A 256 4.29 22.56 1.38
N LYS A 257 3.80 23.80 1.46
CA LYS A 257 4.26 24.89 0.57
C LYS A 257 5.74 25.16 0.79
N GLY A 258 6.49 25.36 -0.28
CA GLY A 258 7.93 25.66 -0.23
C GLY A 258 8.83 24.44 -0.04
N LEU A 259 8.27 23.22 -0.01
CA LEU A 259 9.08 22.00 0.04
C LEU A 259 9.87 21.83 -1.26
N THR A 260 11.18 21.58 -1.17
CA THR A 260 12.04 21.36 -2.33
C THR A 260 11.71 20.04 -3.05
N ALA A 261 12.13 19.92 -4.31
CA ALA A 261 11.97 18.66 -5.05
C ALA A 261 12.71 17.51 -4.37
N ASP A 262 13.91 17.79 -3.86
CA ASP A 262 14.74 16.82 -3.12
C ASP A 262 14.05 16.34 -1.85
N ALA A 263 13.46 17.25 -1.07
CA ALA A 263 12.71 16.86 0.14
C ALA A 263 11.48 15.97 -0.19
N ARG A 264 10.75 16.26 -1.27
CA ARG A 264 9.66 15.38 -1.74
C ARG A 264 10.18 14.01 -2.16
N GLN A 265 11.27 13.98 -2.92
CA GLN A 265 11.84 12.74 -3.42
C GLN A 265 12.39 11.89 -2.27
N HIS A 266 13.19 12.49 -1.38
CA HIS A 266 13.75 11.85 -0.21
C HIS A 266 12.66 11.22 0.67
N ALA A 267 11.60 11.97 0.97
CA ALA A 267 10.48 11.43 1.76
C ALA A 267 9.84 10.21 1.09
N ARG A 268 9.54 10.27 -0.22
CA ARG A 268 8.97 9.14 -0.97
C ARG A 268 9.87 7.91 -0.94
N GLU A 269 11.17 8.10 -1.08
CA GLU A 269 12.15 7.02 -1.07
C GLU A 269 12.25 6.34 0.30
N VAL A 270 12.32 7.14 1.37
CA VAL A 270 12.36 6.63 2.75
C VAL A 270 11.06 5.89 3.09
N TRP A 271 9.89 6.46 2.75
CA TRP A 271 8.61 5.78 2.95
C TRP A 271 8.49 4.49 2.15
N ARG A 272 8.97 4.46 0.90
CA ARG A 272 9.00 3.24 0.08
C ARG A 272 9.85 2.15 0.74
N MET A 273 11.04 2.50 1.23
CA MET A 273 11.92 1.57 1.95
C MET A 273 11.27 1.09 3.25
N LEU A 274 10.71 2.01 4.04
CA LEU A 274 10.07 1.71 5.31
C LEU A 274 8.87 0.76 5.12
N SER A 275 7.96 1.07 4.20
CA SER A 275 6.82 0.21 3.89
C SER A 275 7.24 -1.16 3.34
N TYR A 276 8.32 -1.22 2.54
CA TYR A 276 8.88 -2.47 2.04
C TYR A 276 9.39 -3.36 3.19
N VAL A 277 10.17 -2.78 4.12
CA VAL A 277 10.70 -3.50 5.27
C VAL A 277 9.59 -3.91 6.23
N LEU A 278 8.68 -2.99 6.61
CA LEU A 278 7.61 -3.28 7.55
C LEU A 278 6.65 -4.36 7.04
N ASN A 279 6.16 -4.24 5.81
CA ASN A 279 5.33 -5.29 5.22
C ASN A 279 6.09 -6.61 5.09
N GLY A 280 7.36 -6.54 4.70
CA GLY A 280 8.20 -7.73 4.59
C GLY A 280 8.39 -8.45 5.92
N LEU A 281 8.62 -7.70 6.99
CA LEU A 281 8.74 -8.22 8.36
C LEU A 281 7.47 -8.96 8.78
N VAL A 282 6.29 -8.42 8.51
CA VAL A 282 5.03 -9.08 8.88
C VAL A 282 4.89 -10.44 8.20
N PHE A 283 5.21 -10.55 6.91
CA PHE A 283 5.13 -11.84 6.20
C PHE A 283 6.22 -12.84 6.62
N VAL A 284 7.44 -12.38 6.93
CA VAL A 284 8.49 -13.27 7.46
C VAL A 284 8.09 -13.77 8.86
N LEU A 285 7.55 -12.90 9.72
CA LEU A 285 7.07 -13.26 11.05
C LEU A 285 5.89 -14.25 10.97
N LEU A 286 4.99 -14.10 9.99
CA LEU A 286 3.95 -15.09 9.70
C LEU A 286 4.55 -16.48 9.49
N GLY A 287 5.53 -16.56 8.59
CA GLY A 287 6.20 -17.82 8.25
C GLY A 287 6.92 -18.44 9.44
N LEU A 288 7.62 -17.62 10.23
CA LEU A 288 8.31 -18.07 11.43
C LEU A 288 7.35 -18.65 12.48
N GLN A 289 6.18 -18.05 12.64
CA GLN A 289 5.21 -18.49 13.64
C GLN A 289 4.32 -19.66 13.19
N LEU A 290 4.27 -19.97 11.88
CA LEU A 290 3.36 -20.97 11.34
C LEU A 290 3.52 -22.35 12.00
N ARG A 291 4.76 -22.78 12.24
CA ARG A 291 5.05 -24.04 12.93
C ARG A 291 4.47 -24.06 14.34
N ARG A 292 4.63 -22.96 15.09
CA ARG A 292 4.10 -22.82 16.44
C ARG A 292 2.58 -22.83 16.45
N MET A 293 1.95 -22.12 15.50
CA MET A 293 0.50 -22.09 15.34
C MET A 293 -0.08 -23.48 15.06
N LEU A 294 0.63 -24.32 14.31
CA LEU A 294 0.25 -25.72 14.08
C LEU A 294 0.34 -26.57 15.35
N THR A 295 1.41 -26.38 16.14
CA THR A 295 1.58 -27.13 17.41
C THR A 295 0.61 -26.69 18.50
N SER A 296 0.10 -25.44 18.48
CA SER A 296 -0.84 -24.94 19.49
C SER A 296 -2.28 -25.40 19.29
N VAL A 297 -2.59 -26.04 18.15
CA VAL A 297 -3.93 -26.58 17.84
C VAL A 297 -3.90 -28.09 17.65
N ASP A 298 -2.91 -28.77 18.22
CA ASP A 298 -2.70 -30.21 18.12
C ASP A 298 -3.86 -31.05 18.69
N GLN A 299 -4.66 -30.46 19.57
CA GLN A 299 -5.90 -31.02 20.10
C GLN A 299 -6.99 -31.24 19.04
N TYR A 300 -6.90 -30.58 17.88
CA TYR A 300 -7.84 -30.73 16.77
C TYR A 300 -7.30 -31.69 15.71
N ALA A 301 -8.18 -32.48 15.09
CA ALA A 301 -7.78 -33.31 13.96
C ALA A 301 -7.36 -32.44 12.77
N ALA A 302 -6.26 -32.81 12.09
CA ALA A 302 -5.74 -32.04 10.96
C ALA A 302 -6.76 -31.86 9.81
N LEU A 303 -7.64 -32.86 9.61
CA LEU A 303 -8.72 -32.77 8.62
C LEU A 303 -9.78 -31.74 9.01
N ASP A 304 -10.13 -31.64 10.29
CA ASP A 304 -11.11 -30.67 10.77
C ASP A 304 -10.56 -29.25 10.66
N LEU A 305 -9.29 -29.04 11.03
CA LEU A 305 -8.61 -27.76 10.85
C LEU A 305 -8.56 -27.32 9.38
N ALA A 306 -8.24 -28.25 8.47
CA ALA A 306 -8.24 -27.98 7.04
C ALA A 306 -9.65 -27.65 6.52
N LEU A 307 -10.67 -28.36 7.00
CA LEU A 307 -12.07 -28.10 6.67
C LEU A 307 -12.50 -26.71 7.16
N TYR A 308 -12.22 -26.35 8.42
CA TYR A 308 -12.56 -25.05 8.99
C TYR A 308 -11.91 -23.91 8.21
N ALA A 309 -10.61 -24.03 7.90
CA ALA A 309 -9.90 -23.04 7.10
C ALA A 309 -10.46 -22.92 5.68
N LEU A 310 -10.79 -24.04 5.03
CA LEU A 310 -11.34 -24.06 3.68
C LEU A 310 -12.76 -23.47 3.63
N VAL A 311 -13.62 -23.82 4.60
CA VAL A 311 -14.98 -23.27 4.72
C VAL A 311 -14.92 -21.77 4.99
N LEU A 312 -14.04 -21.32 5.89
CA LEU A 312 -13.83 -19.91 6.17
C LEU A 312 -13.39 -19.16 4.90
N TRP A 313 -12.38 -19.66 4.19
CA TRP A 313 -11.92 -19.06 2.94
C TRP A 313 -13.01 -19.02 1.86
N ALA A 314 -13.75 -20.12 1.69
CA ALA A 314 -14.83 -20.22 0.70
C ALA A 314 -15.97 -19.25 1.04
N LEU A 315 -16.38 -19.18 2.31
CA LEU A 315 -17.38 -18.23 2.79
C LEU A 315 -16.97 -16.79 2.49
N LEU A 316 -15.72 -16.43 2.79
CA LEU A 316 -15.17 -15.11 2.49
C LEU A 316 -15.19 -14.79 0.99
N MET A 317 -14.89 -15.78 0.13
CA MET A 317 -14.98 -15.61 -1.32
C MET A 317 -16.41 -15.43 -1.80
N VAL A 318 -17.34 -16.25 -1.32
CA VAL A 318 -18.76 -16.14 -1.68
C VAL A 318 -19.31 -14.78 -1.25
N LEU A 319 -19.05 -14.34 -0.02
CA LEU A 319 -19.49 -13.05 0.48
C LEU A 319 -18.93 -11.90 -0.35
N ARG A 320 -17.64 -11.94 -0.69
CA ARG A 320 -17.01 -10.89 -1.49
C ARG A 320 -17.57 -10.84 -2.90
N ILE A 321 -17.64 -11.98 -3.60
CA ILE A 321 -18.19 -12.05 -4.95
C ILE A 321 -19.65 -11.58 -4.95
N ALA A 322 -20.49 -12.10 -4.06
CA ALA A 322 -21.88 -11.69 -3.95
C ALA A 322 -22.00 -10.18 -3.70
N TRP A 323 -21.24 -9.64 -2.74
CA TRP A 323 -21.32 -8.23 -2.38
C TRP A 323 -20.81 -7.28 -3.46
N VAL A 324 -19.67 -7.59 -4.11
CA VAL A 324 -19.13 -6.76 -5.19
C VAL A 324 -20.13 -6.70 -6.35
N TRP A 325 -20.71 -7.84 -6.72
CA TRP A 325 -21.70 -7.91 -7.80
C TRP A 325 -23.01 -7.22 -7.43
N ILE A 326 -23.59 -7.52 -6.27
CA ILE A 326 -24.84 -6.90 -5.80
C ILE A 326 -24.66 -5.39 -5.66
N SER A 327 -23.59 -4.93 -5.00
CA SER A 327 -23.35 -3.51 -4.78
C SER A 327 -23.11 -2.77 -6.11
N ALA A 328 -22.45 -3.37 -7.08
CA ALA A 328 -22.26 -2.77 -8.41
C ALA A 328 -23.59 -2.59 -9.16
N HIS A 329 -24.43 -3.62 -9.19
CA HIS A 329 -25.73 -3.55 -9.86
C HIS A 329 -26.71 -2.62 -9.13
N LEU A 330 -26.69 -2.61 -7.80
CA LEU A 330 -27.50 -1.71 -6.99
C LEU A 330 -27.11 -0.25 -7.23
N ARG A 331 -25.81 0.06 -7.23
CA ARG A 331 -25.31 1.41 -7.53
C ARG A 331 -25.70 1.86 -8.94
N PHE A 332 -25.60 0.96 -9.92
CA PHE A 332 -26.02 1.24 -11.29
C PHE A 332 -27.52 1.58 -11.36
N ARG A 333 -28.38 0.77 -10.73
CA ARG A 333 -29.83 1.02 -10.68
C ARG A 333 -30.21 2.30 -9.95
N LEU A 334 -29.49 2.67 -8.90
CA LEU A 334 -29.75 3.89 -8.12
C LEU A 334 -29.17 5.15 -8.79
N GLY A 335 -28.55 5.04 -9.96
CA GLY A 335 -27.88 6.16 -10.62
C GLY A 335 -26.70 6.71 -9.80
N TRP A 336 -26.17 5.93 -8.86
CA TRP A 336 -25.07 6.34 -7.97
C TRP A 336 -23.70 6.31 -8.64
N GLY A 337 -23.69 6.16 -9.96
CA GLY A 337 -22.51 6.23 -10.80
C GLY A 337 -21.62 4.99 -10.64
N TRP A 338 -21.61 4.16 -11.67
CA TRP A 338 -20.43 3.39 -12.00
C TRP A 338 -19.96 3.95 -13.34
N SER A 339 -18.84 4.68 -13.29
CA SER A 339 -18.03 5.09 -14.45
C SER A 339 -18.77 5.36 -15.75
N GLY A 340 -19.10 6.62 -16.06
CA GLY A 340 -19.06 7.24 -17.40
C GLY A 340 -19.57 6.46 -18.62
N SER A 341 -20.33 5.38 -18.42
CA SER A 341 -20.65 4.37 -19.40
C SER A 341 -22.10 4.02 -19.20
N ASP A 342 -22.89 4.37 -20.21
CA ASP A 342 -24.32 4.07 -20.27
C ASP A 342 -24.60 2.55 -20.32
N SER A 343 -23.55 1.70 -20.37
CA SER A 343 -23.65 0.25 -20.58
C SER A 343 -23.58 -0.63 -19.32
N GLY A 344 -23.50 -0.03 -18.12
CA GLY A 344 -23.60 -0.76 -16.85
C GLY A 344 -22.31 -1.44 -16.37
N PRO A 345 -22.39 -2.28 -15.31
CA PRO A 345 -21.21 -2.83 -14.67
C PRO A 345 -20.51 -3.93 -15.49
N ASP A 346 -19.31 -3.64 -16.01
CA ASP A 346 -18.42 -4.54 -16.74
C ASP A 346 -18.07 -5.78 -15.89
N PRO A 347 -18.57 -6.97 -16.28
CA PRO A 347 -18.34 -8.22 -15.56
C PRO A 347 -16.86 -8.58 -15.39
N LYS A 348 -16.00 -8.19 -16.33
CA LYS A 348 -14.55 -8.46 -16.25
C LYS A 348 -13.92 -7.71 -15.08
N ARG A 349 -14.28 -6.43 -14.93
CA ARG A 349 -13.80 -5.59 -13.82
C ARG A 349 -14.37 -6.06 -12.49
N LEU A 350 -15.64 -6.47 -12.45
CA LEU A 350 -16.26 -7.03 -11.25
C LEU A 350 -15.57 -8.33 -10.82
N LEU A 351 -15.29 -9.24 -11.75
CA LEU A 351 -14.56 -10.46 -11.45
C LEU A 351 -13.16 -10.16 -10.93
N LEU A 352 -12.44 -9.23 -11.56
CA LEU A 352 -11.11 -8.83 -11.11
C LEU A 352 -11.13 -8.27 -9.68
N VAL A 353 -12.01 -7.31 -9.38
CA VAL A 353 -12.10 -6.69 -8.04
C VAL A 353 -12.55 -7.72 -6.98
N SER A 354 -13.45 -8.64 -7.35
CA SER A 354 -13.90 -9.71 -6.45
C SER A 354 -12.75 -10.68 -6.13
N TRP A 355 -11.92 -11.00 -7.12
CA TRP A 355 -10.79 -11.94 -6.97
C TRP A 355 -9.55 -11.30 -6.33
N ALA A 356 -9.37 -9.99 -6.53
CA ALA A 356 -8.30 -9.17 -5.97
C ALA A 356 -8.51 -8.93 -4.45
N ALA A 357 -8.45 -10.02 -3.69
CA ALA A 357 -8.92 -10.13 -2.31
C ALA A 357 -7.90 -10.88 -1.44
N VAL A 358 -6.64 -10.51 -1.58
CA VAL A 358 -5.56 -11.08 -0.79
C VAL A 358 -5.69 -10.55 0.64
N ARG A 359 -5.53 -11.39 1.67
CA ARG A 359 -5.34 -10.92 3.06
C ARG A 359 -3.85 -10.86 3.35
N GLY A 360 -3.44 -9.94 4.20
CA GLY A 360 -2.02 -9.74 4.45
C GLY A 360 -1.70 -9.23 5.84
N SER A 361 -0.84 -8.22 5.90
CA SER A 361 -0.10 -7.87 7.11
C SER A 361 -1.00 -7.50 8.29
N ILE A 362 -2.11 -6.81 8.02
CA ILE A 362 -3.03 -6.30 9.05
C ILE A 362 -3.90 -7.43 9.64
N THR A 363 -4.29 -8.42 8.84
CA THR A 363 -4.98 -9.62 9.36
C THR A 363 -4.10 -10.36 10.35
N LEU A 364 -2.81 -10.55 10.04
CA LEU A 364 -1.89 -11.19 10.98
C LEU A 364 -1.70 -10.34 12.22
N ALA A 365 -1.47 -9.03 12.05
CA ALA A 365 -1.31 -8.10 13.16
C ALA A 365 -2.46 -8.25 14.16
N THR A 366 -3.68 -8.15 13.65
CA THR A 366 -4.91 -8.24 14.44
C THR A 366 -5.05 -9.60 15.11
N ALA A 367 -4.70 -10.69 14.42
CA ALA A 367 -4.71 -12.03 14.99
C ALA A 367 -3.74 -12.16 16.17
N LEU A 368 -2.51 -11.68 16.01
CA LEU A 368 -1.52 -11.70 17.10
C LEU A 368 -1.91 -10.77 18.25
N SER A 369 -2.72 -9.76 17.97
CA SER A 369 -3.26 -8.84 18.97
C SER A 369 -4.39 -9.39 19.81
N VAL A 370 -4.89 -10.60 19.55
CA VAL A 370 -5.90 -11.23 20.41
C VAL A 370 -5.32 -11.39 21.82
N PRO A 371 -5.97 -10.79 22.85
CA PRO A 371 -5.49 -10.87 24.22
C PRO A 371 -5.31 -12.31 24.68
N THR A 372 -4.31 -12.57 25.50
CA THR A 372 -4.12 -13.88 26.13
C THR A 372 -5.11 -14.11 27.26
N ILE A 373 -5.54 -13.03 27.93
CA ILE A 373 -6.38 -13.03 29.11
C ILE A 373 -7.53 -12.03 28.91
N ILE A 374 -8.72 -12.40 29.36
CA ILE A 374 -9.93 -11.57 29.35
C ILE A 374 -10.12 -10.86 30.70
N ALA A 375 -10.92 -9.78 30.72
CA ALA A 375 -11.41 -9.14 31.94
C ALA A 375 -11.98 -10.20 32.92
N GLY A 376 -11.29 -10.41 34.05
CA GLY A 376 -11.59 -11.48 35.01
C GLY A 376 -10.48 -12.51 35.23
N GLY A 377 -9.38 -12.44 34.48
CA GLY A 377 -8.20 -13.30 34.67
C GLY A 377 -8.29 -14.67 33.99
N THR A 378 -9.33 -14.91 33.19
CA THR A 378 -9.52 -16.15 32.43
C THR A 378 -8.81 -16.10 31.07
N PRO A 379 -8.28 -17.22 30.55
CA PRO A 379 -7.73 -17.27 29.21
C PRO A 379 -8.78 -16.93 28.14
N PHE A 380 -8.35 -16.27 27.06
CA PHE A 380 -9.23 -16.01 25.93
C PHE A 380 -9.65 -17.33 25.25
N PRO A 381 -10.95 -17.64 25.12
CA PRO A 381 -11.41 -18.92 24.60
C PRO A 381 -10.96 -19.13 23.15
N GLU A 382 -10.46 -20.33 22.83
CA GLU A 382 -10.08 -20.73 21.47
C GLU A 382 -9.12 -19.76 20.75
N ARG A 383 -8.30 -19.01 21.51
CA ARG A 383 -7.36 -18.02 20.96
C ARG A 383 -6.47 -18.62 19.87
N ASP A 384 -5.84 -19.75 20.15
CA ASP A 384 -4.87 -20.35 19.26
C ASP A 384 -5.53 -20.87 17.97
N LEU A 385 -6.79 -21.32 18.06
CA LEU A 385 -7.60 -21.67 16.90
C LEU A 385 -7.93 -20.43 16.04
N VAL A 386 -8.30 -19.30 16.65
CA VAL A 386 -8.54 -18.04 15.93
C VAL A 386 -7.29 -17.58 15.19
N VAL A 387 -6.14 -17.60 15.87
CA VAL A 387 -4.84 -17.20 15.29
C VAL A 387 -4.48 -18.14 14.14
N PHE A 388 -4.64 -19.45 14.33
CA PHE A 388 -4.41 -20.45 13.28
C PHE A 388 -5.31 -20.23 12.06
N LEU A 389 -6.63 -20.03 12.25
CA LEU A 389 -7.58 -19.82 11.15
C LEU A 389 -7.32 -18.51 10.40
N ALA A 390 -6.89 -17.45 11.10
CA ALA A 390 -6.47 -16.21 10.48
C ALA A 390 -5.21 -16.40 9.61
N ALA A 391 -4.19 -17.09 10.13
CA ALA A 391 -2.97 -17.42 9.38
C ALA A 391 -3.27 -18.33 8.17
N ALA A 392 -4.09 -19.36 8.35
CA ALA A 392 -4.54 -20.23 7.27
C ALA A 392 -5.29 -19.45 6.19
N THR A 393 -6.14 -18.49 6.57
CA THR A 393 -6.85 -17.61 5.63
C THR A 393 -5.87 -16.73 4.83
N ILE A 394 -4.83 -16.18 5.45
CA ILE A 394 -3.78 -15.43 4.73
C ILE A 394 -3.09 -16.34 3.70
N ILE A 395 -2.67 -17.54 4.10
CA ILE A 395 -1.99 -18.49 3.21
C ILE A 395 -2.90 -18.92 2.06
N LEU A 396 -4.16 -19.27 2.34
CA LEU A 396 -5.13 -19.68 1.34
C LEU A 396 -5.43 -18.54 0.36
N THR A 397 -5.58 -17.30 0.83
CA THR A 397 -5.80 -16.17 -0.09
C THR A 397 -4.57 -15.79 -0.88
N LEU A 398 -3.36 -15.90 -0.33
CA LEU A 398 -2.13 -15.74 -1.09
C LEU A 398 -2.01 -16.82 -2.19
N ALA A 399 -2.30 -18.07 -1.86
CA ALA A 399 -2.19 -19.20 -2.78
C ALA A 399 -3.28 -19.19 -3.86
N PHE A 400 -4.55 -19.01 -3.49
CA PHE A 400 -5.68 -19.13 -4.41
C PHE A 400 -6.13 -17.81 -5.03
N ASN A 401 -5.90 -16.67 -4.38
CA ASN A 401 -6.24 -15.36 -4.94
C ASN A 401 -5.00 -14.70 -5.54
N GLY A 402 -3.90 -14.65 -4.80
CA GLY A 402 -2.65 -14.01 -5.21
C GLY A 402 -2.01 -14.66 -6.44
N VAL A 403 -1.65 -15.95 -6.37
CA VAL A 403 -0.94 -16.63 -7.48
C VAL A 403 -1.70 -16.59 -8.81
N PRO A 404 -3.03 -16.80 -8.86
CA PRO A 404 -3.77 -16.76 -10.13
C PRO A 404 -4.07 -15.34 -10.64
N LEU A 405 -3.94 -14.30 -9.81
CA LEU A 405 -4.33 -12.94 -10.17
C LEU A 405 -3.61 -12.38 -11.41
N PRO A 406 -2.27 -12.53 -11.56
CA PRO A 406 -1.57 -12.04 -12.75
C PRO A 406 -2.03 -12.75 -14.02
N TRP A 407 -2.32 -14.05 -13.93
CA TRP A 407 -2.86 -14.83 -15.05
C TRP A 407 -4.27 -14.35 -15.42
N LEU A 408 -5.12 -14.11 -14.41
CA LEU A 408 -6.49 -13.63 -14.60
C LEU A 408 -6.51 -12.26 -15.29
N ILE A 409 -5.65 -11.33 -14.88
CA ILE A 409 -5.54 -10.00 -15.49
C ILE A 409 -5.15 -10.09 -16.97
N ARG A 410 -4.12 -10.90 -17.30
CA ARG A 410 -3.70 -11.11 -18.70
C ARG A 410 -4.82 -11.70 -19.55
N LYS A 411 -5.60 -12.63 -18.99
CA LYS A 411 -6.71 -13.30 -19.70
C LYS A 411 -7.90 -12.38 -19.91
N LEU A 412 -8.20 -11.51 -18.95
CA LEU A 412 -9.34 -10.60 -19.04
C LEU A 412 -9.11 -9.45 -20.05
N ALA A 413 -7.84 -9.14 -20.36
CA ALA A 413 -7.43 -8.06 -21.27
C ALA A 413 -8.23 -6.78 -21.00
N ILE A 414 -8.26 -6.38 -19.72
CA ILE A 414 -8.95 -5.16 -19.31
C ILE A 414 -8.11 -4.00 -19.80
N ASP A 415 -8.64 -3.27 -20.76
CA ASP A 415 -7.97 -2.10 -21.32
C ASP A 415 -7.72 -1.09 -20.18
N SER A 416 -6.45 -0.73 -19.98
CA SER A 416 -6.05 0.30 -19.03
C SER A 416 -6.56 1.63 -19.57
N GLY A 417 -7.79 1.98 -19.19
CA GLY A 417 -8.62 2.99 -19.85
C GLY A 417 -7.87 4.21 -20.38
N GLN A 418 -8.14 4.54 -21.65
CA GLN A 418 -7.65 5.72 -22.36
C GLN A 418 -7.91 7.03 -21.61
N GLU A 419 -8.99 7.12 -20.81
CA GLU A 419 -9.39 8.34 -20.08
C GLU A 419 -8.28 9.01 -19.25
N ASN A 420 -7.45 8.24 -18.52
CA ASN A 420 -6.39 8.82 -17.69
C ASN A 420 -5.15 9.22 -18.50
N LEU A 421 -4.86 8.49 -19.58
CA LEU A 421 -3.79 8.87 -20.51
C LEU A 421 -4.17 10.16 -21.24
N ASP A 422 -5.45 10.34 -21.57
CA ASP A 422 -5.96 11.54 -22.22
C ASP A 422 -5.90 12.77 -21.29
N GLU A 423 -6.29 12.64 -20.00
CA GLU A 423 -6.14 13.74 -19.01
C GLU A 423 -4.67 14.12 -18.80
N GLU A 424 -3.77 13.14 -18.65
CA GLU A 424 -2.34 13.38 -18.49
C GLU A 424 -1.70 13.99 -19.74
N HIS A 425 -2.02 13.47 -20.94
CA HIS A 425 -1.52 14.00 -22.21
C HIS A 425 -2.00 15.43 -22.44
N ALA A 426 -3.28 15.71 -22.21
CA ALA A 426 -3.83 17.05 -22.33
C ALA A 426 -3.14 18.03 -21.36
N ALA A 427 -2.99 17.64 -20.08
CA ALA A 427 -2.31 18.48 -19.08
C ALA A 427 -0.85 18.75 -19.46
N ARG A 428 -0.12 17.74 -19.94
CA ARG A 428 1.28 17.92 -20.38
C ARG A 428 1.40 18.76 -21.64
N ALA A 429 0.46 18.65 -22.56
CA ALA A 429 0.43 19.49 -23.76
C ALA A 429 0.21 20.96 -23.38
N GLU A 430 -0.70 21.24 -22.45
CA GLU A 430 -0.92 22.59 -21.91
C GLU A 430 0.32 23.14 -21.18
N ILE A 431 0.97 22.35 -20.34
CA ILE A 431 2.21 22.77 -19.66
C ILE A 431 3.34 23.02 -20.68
N ALA A 432 3.46 22.18 -21.71
CA ALA A 432 4.43 22.38 -22.79
C ALA A 432 4.13 23.64 -23.61
N ARG A 433 2.85 23.96 -23.86
CA ARG A 433 2.42 25.21 -24.50
C ARG A 433 2.76 26.43 -23.65
N ALA A 434 2.52 26.38 -22.34
CA ALA A 434 2.89 27.45 -21.42
C ALA A 434 4.41 27.68 -21.39
N ALA A 435 5.21 26.61 -21.37
CA ALA A 435 6.67 26.70 -21.44
C ALA A 435 7.14 27.28 -22.78
N LEU A 436 6.56 26.85 -23.90
CA LEU A 436 6.86 27.38 -25.23
C LEU A 436 6.56 28.88 -25.31
N ALA A 437 5.41 29.32 -24.79
CA ALA A 437 5.03 30.73 -24.74
C ALA A 437 5.99 31.55 -23.88
N ALA A 438 6.42 31.01 -22.71
CA ALA A 438 7.40 31.67 -21.86
C ALA A 438 8.77 31.81 -22.54
N VAL A 439 9.25 30.76 -23.22
CA VAL A 439 10.49 30.81 -24.01
C VAL A 439 10.38 31.85 -25.13
N ALA A 440 9.26 31.88 -25.86
CA ALA A 440 9.05 32.84 -26.94
C ALA A 440 9.05 34.30 -26.45
N ASN A 441 8.43 34.57 -25.29
CA ASN A 441 8.41 35.90 -24.68
C ASN A 441 9.80 36.37 -24.21
N VAL A 442 10.62 35.47 -23.67
CA VAL A 442 12.00 35.84 -23.30
C VAL A 442 12.86 36.02 -24.55
N ALA A 443 12.64 35.18 -25.57
CA ALA A 443 13.40 35.23 -26.80
C ALA A 443 13.20 36.51 -27.62
N SER A 444 12.05 37.21 -27.48
CA SER A 444 11.82 38.47 -28.18
C SER A 444 12.76 39.61 -27.74
N ASP A 445 13.30 39.52 -26.53
CA ASP A 445 14.20 40.53 -25.95
C ASP A 445 15.69 40.16 -26.15
N LEU A 446 15.98 38.97 -26.68
CA LEU A 446 17.34 38.51 -26.95
C LEU A 446 17.86 39.10 -28.27
N SER A 447 19.11 39.57 -28.25
CA SER A 447 19.79 40.09 -29.45
C SER A 447 21.01 39.24 -29.84
N ASP A 448 21.51 38.41 -28.93
CA ASP A 448 22.68 37.58 -29.16
C ASP A 448 22.33 36.35 -30.03
N PRO A 449 23.11 36.07 -31.10
CA PRO A 449 22.84 34.94 -31.99
C PRO A 449 22.95 33.55 -31.32
N GLU A 450 23.84 33.35 -30.34
CA GLU A 450 23.98 32.08 -29.63
C GLU A 450 22.78 31.86 -28.70
N ASP A 451 22.36 32.89 -27.98
CA ASP A 451 21.19 32.83 -27.11
C ASP A 451 19.90 32.58 -27.91
N LEU A 452 19.75 33.21 -29.08
CA LEU A 452 18.64 32.96 -30.01
C LEU A 452 18.64 31.52 -30.53
N ALA A 453 19.80 30.98 -30.90
CA ALA A 453 19.92 29.59 -31.36
C ALA A 453 19.53 28.60 -30.25
N PHE A 454 19.93 28.85 -29.01
CA PHE A 454 19.51 28.05 -27.86
C PHE A 454 18.00 28.15 -27.61
N ALA A 455 17.43 29.36 -27.64
CA ALA A 455 16.00 29.59 -27.49
C ALA A 455 15.19 28.83 -28.56
N GLU A 456 15.62 28.86 -29.83
CA GLU A 456 14.99 28.08 -30.89
C GLU A 456 15.11 26.57 -30.65
N GLN A 457 16.27 26.09 -30.19
CA GLN A 457 16.47 24.68 -29.87
C GLN A 457 15.52 24.22 -28.74
N LEU A 458 15.36 25.06 -27.72
CA LEU A 458 14.45 24.81 -26.61
C LEU A 458 12.98 24.87 -27.05
N ALA A 459 12.62 25.84 -27.90
CA ALA A 459 11.28 25.95 -28.48
C ALA A 459 10.93 24.72 -29.33
N ARG A 460 11.84 24.29 -30.22
CA ARG A 460 11.68 23.05 -31.01
C ARG A 460 11.49 21.82 -30.13
N ARG A 461 12.15 21.77 -28.97
CA ARG A 461 11.96 20.68 -27.99
C ARG A 461 10.53 20.67 -27.43
N TYR A 462 9.98 21.81 -27.03
CA TYR A 462 8.61 21.87 -26.50
C TYR A 462 7.54 21.67 -27.58
N GLN A 463 7.74 22.16 -28.81
CA GLN A 463 6.88 21.84 -29.94
C GLN A 463 6.85 20.34 -30.23
N GLY A 464 8.02 19.69 -30.24
CA GLY A 464 8.10 18.24 -30.41
C GLY A 464 7.37 17.45 -29.32
N LYS A 465 7.26 17.99 -28.10
CA LYS A 465 6.45 17.39 -27.01
C LYS A 465 4.96 17.52 -27.27
N ILE A 466 4.48 18.69 -27.69
CA ILE A 466 3.06 18.92 -28.00
C ILE A 466 2.62 17.97 -29.13
N GLU A 467 3.39 17.91 -30.21
CA GLU A 467 3.12 17.02 -31.33
C GLU A 467 3.14 15.53 -30.95
N LEU A 468 3.94 15.14 -29.94
CA LEU A 468 3.95 13.75 -29.44
C LEU A 468 2.64 13.41 -28.73
N LEU A 469 2.08 14.37 -27.99
CA LEU A 469 0.91 14.18 -27.13
C LEU A 469 -0.41 14.34 -27.91
N GLU A 470 -0.43 15.20 -28.94
CA GLU A 470 -1.62 15.56 -29.71
C GLU A 470 -1.61 15.04 -31.17
N GLY A 471 -0.50 14.42 -31.63
CA GLY A 471 -0.30 14.00 -33.01
C GLY A 471 -0.96 12.68 -33.42
N ASP A 472 -0.99 12.42 -34.73
CA ASP A 472 -1.59 11.22 -35.35
C ASP A 472 -0.90 9.91 -34.87
N PRO A 473 -1.63 8.81 -34.54
CA PRO A 473 -1.07 7.62 -33.91
C PRO A 473 0.10 6.97 -34.66
N GLY A 474 0.15 7.08 -35.99
CA GLY A 474 1.25 6.58 -36.81
C GLY A 474 2.57 7.35 -36.62
N HIS A 475 2.51 8.64 -36.29
CA HIS A 475 3.69 9.45 -35.96
C HIS A 475 4.19 9.16 -34.53
N ALA A 476 3.28 8.82 -33.61
CA ALA A 476 3.62 8.42 -32.25
C ALA A 476 4.48 7.15 -32.21
N THR A 477 4.17 6.15 -33.05
CA THR A 477 4.93 4.88 -33.11
C THR A 477 6.36 5.10 -33.61
N LEU A 478 6.53 5.88 -34.69
CA LEU A 478 7.84 6.22 -35.27
C LEU A 478 8.71 7.05 -34.30
N ARG A 479 8.10 7.97 -33.55
CA ARG A 479 8.79 8.78 -32.54
C ARG A 479 9.14 7.97 -31.30
N ALA A 480 8.30 7.03 -30.86
CA ALA A 480 8.61 6.10 -29.77
C ALA A 480 9.88 5.27 -30.05
N THR A 481 10.06 4.81 -31.29
CA THR A 481 11.32 4.18 -31.73
C THR A 481 12.52 5.11 -31.66
N HIS A 482 12.40 6.36 -32.11
CA HIS A 482 13.50 7.34 -32.02
C HIS A 482 13.86 7.67 -30.56
N ILE A 483 12.86 7.76 -29.70
CA ILE A 483 13.01 7.96 -28.26
C ILE A 483 13.80 6.80 -27.63
N ALA A 484 13.44 5.56 -27.95
CA ALA A 484 14.13 4.38 -27.46
C ALA A 484 15.61 4.36 -27.90
N VAL A 485 15.88 4.75 -29.16
CA VAL A 485 17.24 4.87 -29.69
C VAL A 485 18.04 5.96 -28.96
N ARG A 486 17.47 7.17 -28.78
CA ARG A 486 18.13 8.27 -28.05
C ARG A 486 18.46 7.88 -26.61
N ARG A 487 17.54 7.18 -25.92
CA ARG A 487 17.77 6.65 -24.58
C ARG A 487 18.94 5.67 -24.56
N ARG A 488 18.98 4.72 -25.51
CA ARG A 488 20.07 3.75 -25.61
C ARG A 488 21.42 4.42 -25.84
N LEU A 489 21.47 5.46 -26.68
CA LEU A 489 22.69 6.23 -26.91
C LEU A 489 23.18 6.97 -25.65
N ARG A 490 22.28 7.63 -24.90
CA ARG A 490 22.64 8.32 -23.65
C ARG A 490 23.15 7.35 -22.60
N LEU A 491 22.47 6.22 -22.39
CA LEU A 491 22.89 5.21 -21.42
C LEU A 491 24.23 4.56 -21.82
N ALA A 492 24.48 4.37 -23.11
CA ALA A 492 25.78 3.89 -23.60
C ALA A 492 26.91 4.90 -23.32
N ALA A 493 26.67 6.20 -23.54
CA ALA A 493 27.63 7.26 -23.21
C ALA A 493 27.93 7.31 -21.71
N ILE A 494 26.90 7.32 -20.85
CA ILE A 494 27.06 7.31 -19.39
C ILE A 494 27.81 6.06 -18.93
N GLY A 495 27.50 4.88 -19.50
CA GLY A 495 28.23 3.65 -19.23
C GLY A 495 29.73 3.75 -19.55
N ALA A 496 30.07 4.38 -20.67
CA ALA A 496 31.46 4.63 -21.06
C ALA A 496 32.15 5.66 -20.15
N GLU A 497 31.48 6.75 -19.79
CA GLU A 497 31.96 7.76 -18.83
C GLU A 497 32.27 7.11 -17.47
N ARG A 498 31.37 6.28 -16.95
CA ARG A 498 31.55 5.57 -15.67
C ARG A 498 32.68 4.56 -15.72
N GLN A 499 32.85 3.85 -16.83
CA GLN A 499 33.99 2.95 -17.02
C GLN A 499 35.31 3.72 -16.99
N ARG A 500 35.38 4.85 -17.72
CA ARG A 500 36.59 5.68 -17.73
C ARG A 500 36.90 6.28 -16.36
N LEU A 501 35.88 6.69 -15.62
CA LEU A 501 36.02 7.19 -14.25
C LEU A 501 36.67 6.15 -13.32
N ARG A 502 36.24 4.88 -13.42
CA ARG A 502 36.84 3.77 -12.66
C ARG A 502 38.28 3.49 -13.06
N GLU A 503 38.61 3.59 -14.34
CA GLU A 503 40.00 3.46 -14.81
C GLU A 503 40.89 4.58 -14.26
N LEU A 504 40.41 5.83 -14.29
CA LEU A 504 41.13 6.98 -13.73
C LEU A 504 41.40 6.78 -12.24
N ARG A 505 40.42 6.25 -11.49
CA ARG A 505 40.62 5.89 -10.07
C ARG A 505 41.63 4.78 -9.88
N ALA A 506 41.53 3.70 -10.68
CA ALA A 506 42.43 2.56 -10.61
C ALA A 506 43.89 2.92 -10.98
N SER A 507 44.05 3.95 -11.81
CA SER A 507 45.36 4.53 -12.16
C SER A 507 45.82 5.64 -11.21
N ASP A 508 45.15 5.85 -10.07
CA ASP A 508 45.43 6.91 -9.07
C ASP A 508 45.49 8.34 -9.63
N VAL A 509 44.84 8.60 -10.78
CA VAL A 509 44.74 9.96 -11.36
C VAL A 509 43.76 10.83 -10.56
N ILE A 510 42.76 10.20 -9.95
CA ILE A 510 41.75 10.85 -9.10
C ILE A 510 41.66 10.17 -7.75
N ASN A 511 41.29 10.93 -6.72
CA ASN A 511 41.03 10.42 -5.38
C ASN A 511 39.57 9.93 -5.22
N ASP A 512 39.26 9.32 -4.07
CA ASP A 512 37.93 8.79 -3.78
C ASP A 512 36.85 9.88 -3.66
N GLU A 513 37.22 11.10 -3.29
CA GLU A 513 36.29 12.23 -3.20
C GLU A 513 35.83 12.69 -4.59
N SER A 514 36.78 12.86 -5.52
CA SER A 514 36.46 13.21 -6.91
C SER A 514 35.64 12.13 -7.59
N LEU A 515 35.96 10.85 -7.32
CA LEU A 515 35.17 9.72 -7.81
C LEU A 515 33.72 9.84 -7.35
N ARG A 516 33.47 10.01 -6.05
CA ARG A 516 32.10 10.09 -5.51
C ARG A 516 31.32 11.28 -6.08
N LEU A 517 31.98 12.42 -6.26
CA LEU A 517 31.32 13.62 -6.79
C LEU A 517 30.91 13.45 -8.25
N ILE A 518 31.80 12.93 -9.11
CA ILE A 518 31.49 12.68 -10.52
C ILE A 518 30.50 11.52 -10.66
N GLU A 519 30.60 10.47 -9.82
CA GLU A 519 29.67 9.34 -9.85
C GLU A 519 28.25 9.79 -9.49
N ALA A 520 28.08 10.70 -8.53
CA ALA A 520 26.78 11.31 -8.23
C ALA A 520 26.19 12.10 -9.40
N GLU A 521 27.01 12.85 -10.17
CA GLU A 521 26.56 13.57 -11.37
C GLU A 521 26.11 12.59 -12.48
N LEU A 522 26.87 11.51 -12.68
CA LEU A 522 26.52 10.46 -13.63
C LEU A 522 25.23 9.74 -13.23
N ASP A 523 25.02 9.50 -11.94
CA ASP A 523 23.79 8.91 -11.40
C ASP A 523 22.58 9.82 -11.67
N GLU A 524 22.69 11.13 -11.47
CA GLU A 524 21.63 12.09 -11.79
C GLU A 524 21.28 12.07 -13.29
N ARG A 525 22.29 12.09 -14.16
CA ARG A 525 22.11 12.01 -15.62
C ARG A 525 21.47 10.69 -16.06
N GLU A 526 21.81 9.59 -15.39
CA GLU A 526 21.23 8.27 -15.64
C GLU A 526 19.76 8.21 -15.19
N LEU A 527 19.43 8.75 -14.03
CA LEU A 527 18.05 8.85 -13.53
C LEU A 527 17.17 9.65 -14.49
N VAL A 528 17.63 10.81 -14.95
CA VAL A 528 16.91 11.64 -15.94
C VAL A 528 16.74 10.90 -17.27
N SER A 529 17.70 10.06 -17.65
CA SER A 529 17.67 9.29 -18.90
C SER A 529 16.89 7.97 -18.81
N SER A 530 16.67 7.44 -17.60
CA SER A 530 16.08 6.12 -17.37
C SER A 530 14.57 6.16 -17.12
N ILE A 531 14.02 7.27 -16.61
CA ILE A 531 12.57 7.51 -16.45
C ILE A 531 11.90 7.55 -17.84
N SER A 532 10.70 6.95 -17.97
CA SER A 532 9.99 6.90 -19.25
C SER A 532 9.78 8.31 -19.83
N VAL A 533 9.99 8.43 -21.15
CA VAL A 533 10.17 9.70 -21.89
C VAL A 533 8.89 10.54 -22.03
N ASP A 534 7.85 10.10 -21.38
CA ASP A 534 6.65 10.88 -21.18
C ASP A 534 6.91 12.14 -20.32
N ARG A 535 7.97 12.17 -19.51
CA ARG A 535 8.25 13.27 -18.56
C ARG A 535 9.46 14.18 -18.89
N GLY A 536 10.22 13.92 -19.96
CA GLY A 536 11.53 14.56 -20.21
C GLY A 536 11.54 15.65 -21.28
#